data_AF-A0A091R2D2-F1
#
_entry.id   AF-A0A091R2D2-F1
#
_cell.length_a   1.000
_cell.length_b   1.000
_cell.length_c   1.000
_cell.angle_alpha   90.00
_cell.angle_beta   90.00
_cell.angle_gamma   90.00
#
_symmetry.space_group_name_H-M   'P 1'
#
loop_
_entity.id
_entity.type
_entity.pdbx_description
1 polymer ?
#
loop_
_entity_poly.entity_id
_entity_poly.type
_entity_poly.pdbx_seq_one_letter_code
_entity_poly.pdbx_strand_id
1 'polypeptide(L)'
;MKKHIQESVRQLEGPSAIASALQWTVENVFFKAPRQRKHRVIFTVVGSKTSMWDREKLGEISLGAKCQGFTLFTLVLGNDVSDDQLMELSSSPTEQHLLTLGKVSTSEMLYAQRFTRSFLNLLQQEMNSYPSPELQEECENLDQGDTQQQVSMIERMPFPGTDETGYGNDLEGIERTESRVLENIRETTTEPVYTMQEMRYDYEDNEYFTEENVEG
;
A
#
# COMPACT_ATOMS: atom_id res chain seq x y z
N MET A 1 18.45 7.63 -10.59
CA MET A 1 16.98 7.62 -10.82
C MET A 1 16.60 8.08 -12.23
N LYS A 2 16.94 9.29 -12.68
CA LYS A 2 16.56 9.81 -14.02
C LYS A 2 16.90 8.85 -15.18
N LYS A 3 18.14 8.36 -15.24
CA LYS A 3 18.59 7.37 -16.24
C LYS A 3 17.75 6.08 -16.21
N HIS A 4 17.49 5.55 -15.03
CA HIS A 4 16.67 4.34 -14.85
C HIS A 4 15.23 4.53 -15.35
N ILE A 5 14.61 5.69 -15.10
CA ILE A 5 13.27 5.99 -15.64
C ILE A 5 13.31 6.01 -17.16
N GLN A 6 14.29 6.70 -17.75
CA GLN A 6 14.42 6.81 -19.21
C GLN A 6 14.70 5.46 -19.90
N GLU A 7 15.43 4.55 -19.23
CA GLU A 7 15.85 3.29 -19.83
C GLU A 7 14.90 2.11 -19.52
N SER A 8 14.24 2.13 -18.36
CA SER A 8 13.47 0.98 -17.85
C SER A 8 11.96 1.16 -17.93
N VAL A 9 11.45 2.39 -17.95
CA VAL A 9 10.00 2.64 -18.05
C VAL A 9 9.61 2.64 -19.52
N ARG A 10 8.76 1.69 -19.90
CA ARG A 10 8.11 1.66 -21.21
C ARG A 10 6.63 1.90 -21.03
N GLN A 11 6.03 2.65 -21.97
CA GLN A 11 4.59 2.83 -21.98
C GLN A 11 3.92 1.46 -22.11
N LEU A 12 3.00 1.18 -21.20
CA LEU A 12 2.11 0.04 -21.31
C LEU A 12 0.88 0.49 -22.08
N GLU A 13 0.52 -0.29 -23.09
CA GLU A 13 -0.71 -0.10 -23.83
C GLU A 13 -1.89 -0.66 -23.03
N GLY A 14 -3.04 0.00 -23.09
CA GLY A 14 -4.27 -0.48 -22.47
C GLY A 14 -5.10 0.62 -21.80
N PRO A 15 -6.29 0.24 -21.29
CA PRO A 15 -7.13 1.15 -20.54
C PRO A 15 -6.50 1.48 -19.18
N SER A 16 -6.79 2.68 -18.67
CA SER A 16 -6.42 3.06 -17.31
C SER A 16 -7.21 2.26 -16.27
N ALA A 17 -6.51 1.79 -15.23
CA ALA A 17 -7.06 1.02 -14.12
C ALA A 17 -6.44 1.52 -12.80
N ILE A 18 -6.88 2.71 -12.39
CA ILE A 18 -6.35 3.45 -11.23
C ILE A 18 -6.60 2.68 -9.93
N ALA A 19 -7.81 2.18 -9.70
CA ALA A 19 -8.18 1.47 -8.47
C ALA A 19 -7.35 0.19 -8.34
N SER A 20 -7.26 -0.59 -9.41
CA SER A 20 -6.44 -1.80 -9.46
C SER A 20 -4.96 -1.52 -9.20
N ALA A 21 -4.42 -0.45 -9.77
CA ALA A 21 -3.04 -0.03 -9.54
C ALA A 21 -2.80 0.41 -8.08
N LEU A 22 -3.75 1.14 -7.48
CA LEU A 22 -3.70 1.56 -6.09
C LEU A 22 -3.71 0.34 -5.15
N GLN A 23 -4.66 -0.57 -5.34
CA GLN A 23 -4.75 -1.82 -4.57
C GLN A 23 -3.45 -2.62 -4.66
N TRP A 24 -2.98 -2.86 -5.88
CA TRP A 24 -1.75 -3.63 -6.11
C TRP A 24 -0.55 -2.99 -5.41
N THR A 25 -0.45 -1.65 -5.45
CA THR A 25 0.63 -0.90 -4.81
C THR A 25 0.61 -1.06 -3.29
N VAL A 26 -0.55 -0.94 -2.66
CA VAL A 26 -0.71 -1.12 -1.22
C VAL A 26 -0.28 -2.54 -0.81
N GLU A 27 -0.82 -3.55 -1.49
CA GLU A 27 -0.58 -4.96 -1.18
C GLU A 27 0.85 -5.42 -1.45
N ASN A 28 1.48 -4.93 -2.52
CA ASN A 28 2.75 -5.48 -3.00
C ASN A 28 3.96 -4.61 -2.66
N VAL A 29 3.77 -3.31 -2.46
CA VAL A 29 4.88 -2.39 -2.16
C VAL A 29 4.89 -2.05 -0.68
N PHE A 30 3.76 -1.63 -0.11
CA PHE A 30 3.74 -1.12 1.27
C PHE A 30 3.61 -2.24 2.31
N PHE A 31 2.71 -3.20 2.12
CA PHE A 31 2.54 -4.30 3.07
C PHE A 31 3.68 -5.31 3.05
N LYS A 32 4.35 -5.47 1.92
CA LYS A 32 5.54 -6.34 1.80
C LYS A 32 6.85 -5.64 2.18
N ALA A 33 6.81 -4.34 2.51
CA ALA A 33 8.01 -3.63 2.91
C ALA A 33 8.49 -4.10 4.29
N PRO A 34 9.77 -4.50 4.46
CA PRO A 34 10.28 -5.03 5.72
C PRO A 34 10.34 -3.97 6.84
N ARG A 35 10.34 -2.69 6.48
CA ARG A 35 10.32 -1.56 7.42
C ARG A 35 9.31 -0.53 6.95
N GLN A 36 8.17 -0.48 7.62
CA GLN A 36 7.16 0.54 7.35
C GLN A 36 7.64 1.90 7.86
N ARG A 37 7.51 2.92 7.01
CA ARG A 37 7.84 4.31 7.36
C ARG A 37 6.64 4.96 8.03
N LYS A 38 6.88 5.99 8.85
CA LYS A 38 5.82 6.78 9.51
C LYS A 38 4.83 7.36 8.50
N HIS A 39 5.33 8.06 7.47
CA HIS A 39 4.50 8.61 6.41
C HIS A 39 4.40 7.63 5.25
N ARG A 40 3.16 7.25 4.90
CA ARG A 40 2.84 6.38 3.76
C ARG A 40 2.10 7.20 2.72
N VAL A 41 2.83 7.69 1.73
CA VAL A 41 2.32 8.59 0.69
C VAL A 41 2.35 7.90 -0.65
N ILE A 42 1.23 7.96 -1.38
CA ILE A 42 1.12 7.45 -2.75
C ILE A 42 0.92 8.65 -3.68
N PHE A 43 1.88 8.85 -4.59
CA PHE A 43 1.78 9.85 -5.65
C PHE A 43 1.20 9.19 -6.89
N THR A 44 -0.02 9.59 -7.25
CA THR A 44 -0.74 9.07 -8.41
C THR A 44 -0.70 10.12 -9.52
N VAL A 45 -0.05 9.80 -10.65
CA VAL A 45 0.01 10.68 -11.82
C VAL A 45 -0.95 10.12 -12.88
N VAL A 46 -1.98 10.89 -13.23
CA VAL A 46 -3.07 10.45 -14.13
C VAL A 46 -3.22 11.40 -15.29
N GLY A 47 -3.36 10.86 -16.50
CA GLY A 47 -3.61 11.63 -17.73
C GLY A 47 -4.96 11.37 -18.39
N SER A 48 -5.71 10.39 -17.89
CA SER A 48 -6.99 9.98 -18.46
C SER A 48 -7.88 9.35 -17.39
N LYS A 49 -9.20 9.42 -17.58
CA LYS A 49 -10.17 8.71 -16.76
C LYS A 49 -9.86 7.20 -16.63
N THR A 50 -10.24 6.62 -15.50
CA THR A 50 -10.17 5.16 -15.34
C THR A 50 -11.26 4.47 -16.17
N SER A 51 -11.05 3.20 -16.48
CA SER A 51 -12.02 2.36 -17.18
C SER A 51 -13.28 2.11 -16.35
N MET A 52 -14.42 1.84 -17.01
CA MET A 52 -15.70 1.74 -16.30
C MET A 52 -15.71 0.64 -15.22
N TRP A 53 -15.13 -0.52 -15.51
CA TRP A 53 -15.06 -1.64 -14.56
C TRP A 53 -14.17 -1.34 -13.35
N ASP A 54 -13.17 -0.48 -13.51
CA ASP A 54 -12.25 -0.09 -12.45
C ASP A 54 -12.79 1.09 -11.64
N ARG A 55 -13.57 1.97 -12.28
CA ARG A 55 -14.24 3.10 -11.64
C ARG A 55 -15.16 2.67 -10.50
N GLU A 56 -15.91 1.58 -10.69
CA GLU A 56 -16.82 1.05 -9.67
C GLU A 56 -16.08 0.66 -8.37
N LYS A 57 -14.79 0.32 -8.47
CA LYS A 57 -13.95 -0.05 -7.32
C LYS A 57 -13.16 1.12 -6.74
N LEU A 58 -13.09 2.25 -7.46
CA LEU A 58 -12.20 3.36 -7.10
C LEU A 58 -12.53 3.93 -5.73
N GLY A 59 -13.82 4.17 -5.46
CA GLY A 59 -14.28 4.69 -4.17
C GLY A 59 -13.91 3.76 -3.01
N GLU A 60 -14.24 2.48 -3.11
CA GLU A 60 -13.97 1.48 -2.07
C GLU A 60 -12.46 1.31 -1.80
N ILE A 61 -11.66 1.12 -2.86
CA ILE A 61 -10.21 0.91 -2.73
C ILE A 61 -9.51 2.17 -2.22
N SER A 62 -9.92 3.36 -2.71
CA SER A 62 -9.37 4.63 -2.23
C SER A 62 -9.72 4.87 -0.77
N LEU A 63 -10.98 4.64 -0.39
CA LEU A 63 -11.45 4.77 1.00
C LEU A 63 -10.69 3.82 1.92
N GLY A 64 -10.59 2.54 1.55
CA GLY A 64 -9.82 1.55 2.30
C GLY A 64 -8.36 1.95 2.49
N ALA A 65 -7.69 2.44 1.44
CA ALA A 65 -6.32 2.95 1.55
C ALA A 65 -6.24 4.17 2.49
N LYS A 66 -7.15 5.14 2.37
CA LYS A 66 -7.17 6.32 3.25
C LYS A 66 -7.42 5.94 4.72
N CYS A 67 -8.35 5.02 4.98
CA CYS A 67 -8.66 4.48 6.30
C CYS A 67 -7.48 3.75 6.93
N GLN A 68 -6.69 3.04 6.12
CA GLN A 68 -5.45 2.42 6.57
C GLN A 68 -4.34 3.43 6.89
N GLY A 69 -4.57 4.74 6.72
CA GLY A 69 -3.63 5.82 7.01
C GLY A 69 -2.65 6.12 5.88
N PHE A 70 -3.03 5.83 4.62
CA PHE A 70 -2.29 6.29 3.45
C PHE A 70 -2.71 7.71 3.07
N THR A 71 -1.72 8.53 2.71
CA THR A 71 -1.94 9.83 2.09
C THR A 71 -1.89 9.69 0.58
N LEU A 72 -2.99 10.00 -0.11
CA LEU A 72 -3.11 9.92 -1.55
C LEU A 72 -2.96 11.32 -2.15
N PHE A 73 -1.89 11.52 -2.92
CA PHE A 73 -1.61 12.75 -3.66
C PHE A 73 -1.81 12.49 -5.15
N THR A 74 -2.63 13.30 -5.81
CA THR A 74 -2.97 13.14 -7.22
C THR A 74 -2.44 14.30 -8.06
N LEU A 75 -1.66 13.97 -9.10
CA LEU A 75 -1.24 14.90 -10.15
C LEU A 75 -1.98 14.55 -11.44
N VAL A 76 -2.82 15.46 -11.92
CA VAL A 76 -3.59 15.30 -13.14
C VAL A 76 -2.90 16.05 -14.27
N LEU A 77 -2.73 15.38 -15.40
CA LEU A 77 -2.19 15.94 -16.63
C LEU A 77 -3.31 16.01 -17.68
N GLY A 78 -3.71 17.22 -18.05
CA GLY A 78 -4.85 17.46 -18.94
C GLY A 78 -6.18 17.56 -18.20
N ASN A 79 -7.27 17.44 -18.95
CA ASN A 79 -8.64 17.72 -18.49
C ASN A 79 -9.61 16.53 -18.70
N ASP A 80 -9.07 15.35 -18.98
CA ASP A 80 -9.86 14.16 -19.35
C ASP A 80 -10.27 13.28 -18.16
N VAL A 81 -10.03 13.76 -16.93
CA VAL A 81 -10.42 13.10 -15.67
C VAL A 81 -11.52 13.92 -15.02
N SER A 82 -12.60 13.27 -14.61
CA SER A 82 -13.74 13.93 -14.00
C SER A 82 -13.49 14.24 -12.52
N ASP A 83 -14.03 15.37 -12.04
CA ASP A 83 -13.78 15.89 -10.69
C ASP A 83 -14.16 14.90 -9.59
N ASP A 84 -15.22 14.10 -9.79
CA ASP A 84 -15.65 13.04 -8.88
C ASP A 84 -14.57 11.97 -8.68
N GLN A 85 -13.96 11.47 -9.77
CA GLN A 85 -12.86 10.51 -9.70
C GLN A 85 -11.66 11.10 -8.95
N LEU A 86 -11.39 12.39 -9.14
CA LEU A 86 -10.27 13.08 -8.49
C LEU A 86 -10.49 13.28 -7.00
N MET A 87 -11.72 13.62 -6.60
CA MET A 87 -12.13 13.77 -5.21
C MET A 87 -12.11 12.42 -4.47
N GLU A 88 -12.61 11.35 -5.10
CA GLU A 88 -12.57 10.02 -4.50
C GLU A 88 -11.14 9.55 -4.25
N LEU A 89 -10.25 9.77 -5.23
CA LEU A 89 -8.86 9.31 -5.19
C LEU A 89 -7.96 10.11 -4.25
N SER A 90 -8.19 11.42 -4.08
CA SER A 90 -7.27 12.28 -3.33
C SER A 90 -7.61 12.33 -1.84
N SER A 91 -6.61 12.53 -0.98
CA SER A 91 -6.83 12.74 0.46
C SER A 91 -7.35 14.15 0.74
N SER A 92 -8.09 14.30 1.84
CA SER A 92 -8.55 15.61 2.33
C SER A 92 -7.44 16.33 3.11
N PRO A 93 -7.32 17.67 3.01
CA PRO A 93 -8.08 18.55 2.11
C PRO A 93 -7.58 18.48 0.67
N THR A 94 -8.51 18.44 -0.30
CA THR A 94 -8.21 18.23 -1.73
C THR A 94 -7.28 19.30 -2.29
N GLU A 95 -7.37 20.54 -1.82
CA GLU A 95 -6.54 21.68 -2.26
C GLU A 95 -5.05 21.49 -1.98
N GLN A 96 -4.69 20.57 -1.06
CA GLN A 96 -3.31 20.25 -0.71
C GLN A 96 -2.83 18.94 -1.34
N HIS A 97 -3.75 18.10 -1.82
CA HIS A 97 -3.49 16.74 -2.29
C HIS A 97 -3.80 16.51 -3.76
N LEU A 98 -4.45 17.47 -4.42
CA LEU A 98 -4.79 17.41 -5.84
C LEU A 98 -4.15 18.59 -6.56
N LEU A 99 -3.41 18.28 -7.62
CA LEU A 99 -2.87 19.26 -8.54
C LEU A 99 -3.24 18.91 -9.97
N THR A 100 -3.92 19.82 -10.67
CA THR A 100 -4.26 19.66 -12.08
C THR A 100 -3.40 20.59 -12.94
N LEU A 101 -2.73 20.02 -13.94
CA LEU A 101 -1.95 20.74 -14.95
C LEU A 101 -2.67 20.63 -16.29
N GLY A 102 -3.16 21.74 -16.83
CA GLY A 102 -3.86 21.74 -18.12
C GLY A 102 -2.93 21.42 -19.28
N LYS A 103 -1.66 21.85 -19.19
CA LYS A 103 -0.59 21.50 -20.13
C LYS A 103 0.68 21.12 -19.38
N VAL A 104 1.63 20.53 -20.08
CA VAL A 104 2.96 20.20 -19.53
C VAL A 104 3.97 21.25 -20.01
N SER A 105 3.70 22.52 -19.68
CA SER A 105 4.63 23.62 -19.97
C SER A 105 5.73 23.74 -18.90
N THR A 106 6.86 24.38 -19.23
CA THR A 106 7.93 24.62 -18.26
C THR A 106 7.44 25.36 -17.01
N SER A 107 6.55 26.34 -17.17
CA SER A 107 5.96 27.09 -16.05
C SER A 107 5.05 26.23 -15.17
N GLU A 108 4.22 25.37 -15.77
CA GLU A 108 3.35 24.45 -15.03
C GLU A 108 4.17 23.40 -14.28
N MET A 109 5.23 22.89 -14.90
CA MET A 109 6.14 21.95 -14.23
C MET A 109 6.89 22.59 -13.05
N LEU A 110 7.34 23.85 -13.19
CA LEU A 110 7.94 24.59 -12.09
C LEU A 110 6.93 24.84 -10.95
N TYR A 111 5.66 25.11 -11.29
CA TYR A 111 4.60 25.23 -10.30
C TYR A 111 4.36 23.91 -9.58
N ALA A 112 4.25 22.79 -10.31
CA ALA A 112 4.06 21.47 -9.74
C ALA A 112 5.19 21.05 -8.80
N GLN A 113 6.43 21.38 -9.16
CA GLN A 113 7.59 21.15 -8.29
C GLN A 113 7.47 21.94 -6.97
N ARG A 114 7.08 23.22 -7.03
CA ARG A 114 6.90 24.06 -5.84
C ARG A 114 5.74 23.57 -4.99
N PHE A 115 4.61 23.21 -5.61
CA PHE A 115 3.44 22.68 -4.94
C PHE A 115 3.78 21.37 -4.21
N THR A 116 4.43 20.42 -4.90
CA THR A 116 4.87 19.15 -4.30
C THR A 116 5.84 19.39 -3.14
N ARG A 117 6.76 20.34 -3.27
CA ARG A 117 7.68 20.71 -2.18
C ARG A 117 6.93 21.27 -0.98
N SER A 118 5.94 22.14 -1.20
CA SER A 118 5.09 22.67 -0.13
C SER A 118 4.31 21.56 0.57
N PHE A 119 3.71 20.64 -0.18
CA PHE A 119 3.02 19.48 0.37
C PHE A 119 3.93 18.60 1.25
N LEU A 120 5.15 18.30 0.78
CA LEU A 120 6.13 17.54 1.57
C LEU A 120 6.52 18.26 2.88
N ASN A 121 6.60 19.59 2.86
CA ASN A 121 6.85 20.37 4.08
C ASN A 121 5.66 20.28 5.06
N LEU A 122 4.42 20.33 4.58
CA LEU A 122 3.22 20.16 5.40
C LEU A 122 3.19 18.77 6.06
N LEU A 123 3.55 17.73 5.31
CA LEU A 123 3.69 16.37 5.84
C LEU A 123 4.75 16.27 6.94
N GLN A 124 5.91 16.89 6.73
CA GLN A 124 6.99 16.89 7.71
C GLN A 124 6.62 17.65 9.00
N GLN A 125 5.81 18.70 8.88
CA GLN A 125 5.32 19.49 10.00
C GLN A 125 4.10 18.86 10.70
N GLU A 126 3.59 17.73 10.20
CA GLU A 126 2.42 17.03 10.73
C GLU A 126 1.21 17.95 10.87
N MET A 127 1.04 18.87 9.91
CA MET A 127 -0.07 19.83 9.91
C MET A 127 -1.42 19.19 9.62
N ASN A 128 -1.43 18.01 8.99
CA ASN A 128 -2.61 17.22 8.70
C ASN A 128 -2.49 15.85 9.37
N SER A 129 -3.61 15.32 9.83
CA SER A 129 -3.76 13.95 10.30
C SER A 129 -4.29 13.05 9.18
N TYR A 130 -3.80 11.82 9.10
CA TYR A 130 -4.24 10.80 8.14
C TYR A 130 -4.55 9.50 8.88
N PRO A 131 -5.79 8.97 8.82
CA PRO A 131 -6.97 9.56 8.16
C PRO A 131 -7.37 10.93 8.75
N SER A 132 -8.08 11.74 7.97
CA SER A 132 -8.63 13.02 8.47
C SER A 132 -9.69 12.74 9.54
N PRO A 133 -9.94 13.65 10.49
CA PRO A 133 -10.92 13.43 11.55
C PRO A 133 -12.33 13.17 11.01
N GLU A 134 -12.70 13.79 9.89
CA GLU A 134 -13.96 13.55 9.19
C GLU A 134 -14.04 12.11 8.64
N LEU A 135 -12.93 11.60 8.12
CA LEU A 135 -12.86 10.27 7.56
C LEU A 135 -12.75 9.20 8.65
N GLN A 136 -12.19 9.54 9.81
CA GLN A 136 -11.96 8.59 10.89
C GLN A 136 -13.27 7.96 11.37
N GLU A 137 -14.34 8.75 11.51
CA GLU A 137 -15.66 8.24 11.86
C GLU A 137 -16.22 7.30 10.77
N GLU A 138 -16.03 7.63 9.50
CA GLU A 138 -16.44 6.78 8.37
C GLU A 138 -15.69 5.44 8.39
N CYS A 139 -14.38 5.46 8.65
CA CYS A 139 -13.56 4.26 8.74
C CYS A 139 -13.96 3.34 9.89
N GLU A 140 -14.26 3.90 11.07
CA GLU A 140 -14.71 3.11 12.24
C GLU A 140 -16.05 2.40 11.97
N ASN A 141 -16.95 3.04 11.23
CA ASN A 141 -18.23 2.43 10.84
C ASN A 141 -18.06 1.26 9.85
N LEU A 142 -17.07 1.31 8.96
CA LEU A 142 -16.77 0.21 8.04
C LEU A 142 -16.28 -1.04 8.78
N ASP A 143 -15.37 -0.87 9.75
CA ASP A 143 -14.85 -1.97 10.58
C ASP A 143 -15.97 -2.65 11.39
N GLN A 144 -16.98 -1.88 11.83
CA GLN A 144 -18.11 -2.41 12.57
C GLN A 144 -19.04 -3.30 11.71
N GLY A 145 -19.16 -3.00 10.41
CA GLY A 145 -19.93 -3.80 9.45
C GLY A 145 -19.32 -5.19 9.20
N ASP A 146 -17.99 -5.27 9.12
CA ASP A 146 -17.26 -6.55 8.97
C ASP A 146 -17.33 -7.40 10.25
N THR A 147 -17.39 -6.76 11.41
CA THR A 147 -17.57 -7.47 12.69
C THR A 147 -18.95 -8.12 12.77
N GLN A 148 -20.01 -7.52 12.21
CA GLN A 148 -21.34 -8.15 12.19
C GLN A 148 -21.42 -9.36 11.25
N GLN A 149 -20.69 -9.37 10.13
CA GLN A 149 -20.65 -10.55 9.25
C GLN A 149 -19.91 -11.72 9.89
N GLN A 150 -18.82 -11.49 10.64
CA GLN A 150 -18.15 -12.58 11.38
C GLN A 150 -19.00 -13.16 12.53
N VAL A 151 -19.88 -12.37 13.16
CA VAL A 151 -20.73 -12.87 14.27
C VAL A 151 -21.90 -13.73 13.76
N SER A 152 -22.30 -13.60 12.48
CA SER A 152 -23.39 -14.40 11.88
C SER A 152 -23.02 -15.85 11.50
N MET A 153 -21.73 -16.22 11.52
CA MET A 153 -21.29 -17.60 11.21
C MET A 153 -21.09 -18.50 12.44
N ILE A 154 -21.36 -18.02 13.65
CA ILE A 154 -21.35 -18.86 14.87
C ILE A 154 -22.78 -18.96 15.44
N GLU A 155 -23.76 -19.30 14.60
CA GLU A 155 -25.02 -19.86 15.10
C GLU A 155 -24.78 -21.36 15.37
N ARG A 156 -24.38 -21.67 16.60
CA ARG A 156 -24.28 -23.06 17.09
C ARG A 156 -25.67 -23.70 16.97
N MET A 157 -25.80 -24.74 16.16
CA MET A 157 -26.98 -25.61 16.21
C MET A 157 -27.09 -26.23 17.61
N PRO A 158 -28.25 -26.13 18.30
CA PRO A 158 -28.52 -26.91 19.50
C PRO A 158 -28.77 -28.38 19.09
N PHE A 159 -27.99 -29.30 19.63
CA PHE A 159 -28.28 -30.74 19.51
C PHE A 159 -29.51 -31.10 20.38
N PRO A 160 -30.47 -31.90 19.89
CA PRO A 160 -31.63 -32.32 20.67
C PRO A 160 -31.21 -33.35 21.73
N GLY A 161 -31.75 -33.19 22.95
CA GLY A 161 -31.29 -33.84 24.17
C GLY A 161 -31.49 -35.35 24.28
N THR A 162 -30.80 -35.92 25.25
CA THR A 162 -31.07 -37.23 25.85
C THR A 162 -30.84 -37.15 27.36
N ASP A 163 -31.72 -37.84 28.08
CA ASP A 163 -31.97 -37.74 29.51
C ASP A 163 -30.78 -38.13 30.41
N GLU A 164 -30.86 -37.66 31.66
CA GLU A 164 -29.92 -37.92 32.75
C GLU A 164 -29.65 -39.41 33.00
N THR A 165 -28.38 -39.78 33.21
CA THR A 165 -27.88 -40.59 34.36
C THR A 165 -26.42 -41.04 34.19
N GLY A 166 -25.59 -40.77 35.20
CA GLY A 166 -24.54 -41.69 35.68
C GLY A 166 -23.09 -41.55 35.13
N TYR A 167 -22.14 -41.56 36.08
CA TYR A 167 -20.66 -41.70 35.96
C TYR A 167 -19.90 -40.44 35.50
N GLY A 168 -18.99 -39.81 36.26
CA GLY A 168 -18.19 -40.28 37.39
C GLY A 168 -16.84 -40.83 36.91
N ASN A 169 -15.84 -39.93 36.85
CA ASN A 169 -14.40 -40.15 36.64
C ASN A 169 -13.94 -40.58 35.24
N ASP A 170 -13.29 -39.65 34.52
CA ASP A 170 -12.02 -39.85 33.79
C ASP A 170 -11.66 -38.58 33.01
N LEU A 171 -11.02 -37.63 33.70
CA LEU A 171 -10.33 -36.48 33.07
C LEU A 171 -8.90 -36.41 33.63
N GLU A 172 -8.15 -37.47 33.40
CA GLU A 172 -6.70 -37.51 33.59
C GLU A 172 -6.07 -38.22 32.37
N GLY A 173 -6.31 -37.66 31.17
CA GLY A 173 -5.85 -38.25 29.91
C GLY A 173 -5.54 -37.28 28.77
N ILE A 174 -5.90 -36.00 28.87
CA ILE A 174 -5.76 -35.05 27.76
C ILE A 174 -4.44 -34.24 27.84
N GLU A 175 -3.88 -34.04 29.04
CA GLU A 175 -2.63 -33.26 29.20
C GLU A 175 -1.37 -33.98 28.68
N ARG A 176 -1.38 -35.32 28.55
CA ARG A 176 -0.22 -36.07 28.01
C ARG A 176 -0.09 -36.00 26.48
N THR A 177 -1.16 -35.65 25.78
CA THR A 177 -1.16 -35.67 24.31
C THR A 177 -0.60 -34.38 23.73
N GLU A 178 -0.80 -33.24 24.41
CA GLU A 178 -0.25 -31.95 23.97
C GLU A 178 1.27 -31.86 24.15
N SER A 179 1.82 -32.47 25.20
CA SER A 179 3.28 -32.49 25.41
C SER A 179 4.03 -33.26 24.31
N ARG A 180 3.42 -34.32 23.75
CA ARG A 180 4.02 -35.12 22.66
C ARG A 180 4.04 -34.41 21.31
N VAL A 181 3.11 -33.47 21.09
CA VAL A 181 3.05 -32.72 19.82
C VAL A 181 4.11 -31.62 19.78
N LEU A 182 4.40 -30.97 20.92
CA LEU A 182 5.46 -29.96 21.03
C LEU A 182 6.88 -30.55 20.96
N GLU A 183 7.08 -31.79 21.39
CA GLU A 183 8.39 -32.46 21.33
C GLU A 183 8.76 -32.85 19.88
N ASN A 184 7.79 -33.32 19.09
CA ASN A 184 8.01 -33.70 17.69
C ASN A 184 8.31 -32.51 16.76
N ILE A 185 7.92 -31.29 17.13
CA ILE A 185 8.22 -30.06 16.36
C ILE A 185 9.66 -29.57 16.63
N ARG A 186 10.27 -29.93 17.76
CA ARG A 186 11.64 -29.52 18.12
C ARG A 186 12.73 -30.40 17.48
N GLU A 187 12.42 -31.64 17.10
CA GLU A 187 13.41 -32.57 16.52
C GLU A 187 13.58 -32.46 14.99
N THR A 188 12.72 -31.71 14.29
CA THR A 188 12.75 -31.63 12.81
C THR A 188 13.47 -30.41 12.23
N THR A 189 14.06 -29.54 13.05
CA THR A 189 14.98 -28.50 12.57
C THR A 189 16.42 -28.97 12.67
N THR A 190 16.86 -29.75 11.68
CA THR A 190 18.29 -29.88 11.33
C THR A 190 18.43 -29.47 9.87
N GLU A 191 19.23 -28.43 9.62
CA GLU A 191 19.37 -27.73 8.34
C GLU A 191 19.87 -28.61 7.18
N PRO A 192 19.68 -28.16 5.93
CA PRO A 192 20.72 -28.24 4.93
C PRO A 192 21.33 -26.86 4.65
N VAL A 193 22.62 -26.80 4.96
CA VAL A 193 23.65 -25.86 4.50
C VAL A 193 23.48 -25.46 3.03
N TYR A 194 23.43 -24.16 2.75
CA TYR A 194 23.77 -23.61 1.43
C TYR A 194 24.93 -22.61 1.58
N THR A 195 26.10 -23.00 1.09
CA THR A 195 27.32 -22.19 1.05
C THR A 195 27.17 -21.02 0.07
N MET A 196 27.29 -19.77 0.55
CA MET A 196 27.54 -18.62 -0.33
C MET A 196 29.03 -18.56 -0.69
N GLN A 197 29.30 -18.43 -1.99
CA GLN A 197 30.63 -18.19 -2.53
C GLN A 197 30.87 -16.67 -2.55
N GLU A 198 31.91 -16.20 -1.88
CA GLU A 198 32.34 -14.79 -1.88
C GLU A 198 32.70 -14.34 -3.30
N MET A 199 31.87 -13.49 -3.91
CA MET A 199 32.24 -12.72 -5.08
C MET A 199 32.93 -11.44 -4.61
N ARG A 200 34.27 -11.47 -4.63
CA ARG A 200 35.15 -10.32 -4.42
C ARG A 200 35.03 -9.40 -5.65
N TYR A 201 34.51 -8.19 -5.47
CA TYR A 201 34.54 -7.16 -6.51
C TYR A 201 35.86 -6.40 -6.41
N ASP A 202 36.74 -6.61 -7.37
CA ASP A 202 37.91 -5.74 -7.58
C ASP A 202 37.42 -4.39 -8.12
N TYR A 203 37.73 -3.33 -7.38
CA TYR A 203 37.60 -1.95 -7.83
C TYR A 203 38.81 -1.68 -8.74
N GLU A 204 38.60 -1.61 -10.06
CA GLU A 204 39.58 -0.99 -10.95
C GLU A 204 39.41 0.53 -10.88
N ASP A 205 40.41 1.19 -10.29
CA ASP A 205 40.64 2.62 -10.43
C ASP A 205 40.88 2.93 -11.91
N ASN A 206 40.04 3.79 -12.50
CA ASN A 206 40.43 4.53 -13.69
C ASN A 206 40.65 5.99 -13.30
N GLU A 207 41.93 6.32 -13.20
CA GLU A 207 42.50 7.64 -13.14
C GLU A 207 42.05 8.54 -14.31
N TYR A 208 41.76 9.78 -13.94
CA TYR A 208 42.06 11.03 -14.65
C TYR A 208 42.15 11.03 -16.18
N PHE A 209 41.31 11.84 -16.82
CA PHE A 209 41.81 12.82 -17.79
C PHE A 209 41.12 14.16 -17.60
N THR A 210 41.93 15.13 -17.20
CA THR A 210 41.68 16.58 -17.15
C THR A 210 41.58 17.17 -18.55
N GLU A 211 40.88 18.31 -18.59
CA GLU A 211 40.68 19.28 -19.66
C GLU A 211 41.93 19.59 -20.52
N GLU A 212 41.73 19.93 -21.81
CA GLU A 212 42.09 21.25 -22.35
C GLU A 212 41.69 21.42 -23.84
N ASN A 213 40.79 22.40 -24.07
CA ASN A 213 40.88 23.53 -25.00
C ASN A 213 41.04 23.41 -26.56
N VAL A 214 40.38 24.40 -27.18
CA VAL A 214 40.70 25.18 -28.41
C VAL A 214 39.93 24.89 -29.71
N GLU A 215 39.12 25.90 -30.07
CA GLU A 215 38.73 26.48 -31.38
C GLU A 215 38.72 25.66 -32.68
N GLY A 216 37.66 25.90 -33.47
CA GLY A 216 37.52 25.59 -34.89
C GLY A 216 36.11 25.85 -35.39
#